data_AF-E3LYK7-F1
#
_entry.id   AF-E3LYK7-F1
#
_cell.length_a   1.000
_cell.length_b   1.000
_cell.length_c   1.000
_cell.angle_alpha   90.00
_cell.angle_beta   90.00
_cell.angle_gamma   90.00
#
_symmetry.space_group_name_H-M   'P 1'
#
loop_
_entity.id
_entity.type
_entity.pdbx_description
1 polymer ?
#
loop_
_entity_poly.entity_id
_entity_poly.type
_entity_poly.pdbx_seq_one_letter_code
_entity_poly.pdbx_strand_id
1 'polypeptide(L)'
;MVNEAKQFEKEDGEQRERVMARNQLEAYAFQVKQAIDEHGSKLESDDARRVTEAVEETLRWLDSNSLAEKDEIESKDKELKSICQSVLSKMHQSANQQPSGCGNPGSAGFNSSNYPQGPTVEEVD
;
A
#
# COMPACT_ATOMS: atom_id res chain seq x y z
N MET A 1 -23.00 27.94 29.74
CA MET A 1 -23.16 26.57 30.25
C MET A 1 -23.43 25.54 29.15
N VAL A 2 -24.58 25.51 28.45
CA VAL A 2 -24.82 24.49 27.39
C VAL A 2 -24.00 24.72 26.10
N ASN A 3 -23.76 25.97 25.71
CA ASN A 3 -22.92 26.29 24.54
C ASN A 3 -21.42 26.03 24.79
N GLU A 4 -20.94 26.27 26.01
CA GLU A 4 -19.55 25.96 26.40
C GLU A 4 -19.32 24.44 26.37
N ALA A 5 -20.25 23.64 26.91
CA ALA A 5 -20.13 22.19 26.90
C ALA A 5 -20.04 21.60 25.47
N LYS A 6 -20.82 22.13 24.52
CA LYS A 6 -20.75 21.71 23.10
C LYS A 6 -19.46 22.14 22.41
N GLN A 7 -18.91 23.30 22.79
CA GLN A 7 -17.64 23.77 22.25
C GLN A 7 -16.48 22.88 22.74
N PHE A 8 -16.44 22.57 24.03
CA PHE A 8 -15.44 21.65 24.58
C PHE A 8 -15.54 20.24 23.97
N GLU A 9 -16.75 19.71 23.74
CA GLU A 9 -16.93 18.42 23.08
C GLU A 9 -16.38 18.40 21.64
N LYS A 10 -16.57 19.49 20.89
CA LYS A 10 -16.04 19.62 19.52
C LYS A 10 -14.52 19.75 19.50
N GLU A 11 -13.98 20.59 20.36
CA GLU A 11 -12.53 20.79 20.49
C GLU A 11 -11.82 19.50 20.93
N ASP A 12 -12.37 18.77 21.91
CA ASP A 12 -11.86 17.46 22.34
C ASP A 12 -11.93 16.42 21.21
N GLY A 13 -13.01 16.45 20.41
CA GLY A 13 -13.18 15.59 19.24
C GLY A 13 -12.09 15.83 18.19
N GLU A 14 -11.88 17.10 17.81
CA GLU A 14 -10.86 17.49 16.82
C GLU A 14 -9.45 17.11 17.28
N GLN A 15 -9.12 17.36 18.56
CA GLN A 15 -7.83 16.96 19.12
C GLN A 15 -7.64 15.43 19.10
N ARG A 16 -8.69 14.68 19.45
CA ARG A 16 -8.65 13.22 19.42
C ARG A 16 -8.42 12.69 18.00
N GLU A 17 -9.15 13.20 17.01
CA GLU A 17 -8.99 12.79 15.63
C GLU A 17 -7.60 13.11 15.08
N ARG A 18 -7.07 14.29 15.40
CA ARG A 18 -5.71 14.71 15.04
C ARG A 18 -4.65 13.76 15.61
N VAL A 19 -4.76 13.40 16.89
CA VAL A 19 -3.86 12.43 17.53
C VAL A 19 -3.98 11.04 16.89
N MET A 20 -5.20 10.59 16.58
CA MET A 20 -5.41 9.31 15.90
C MET A 20 -4.78 9.29 14.50
N ALA A 21 -4.97 10.36 13.71
CA ALA A 21 -4.35 10.50 12.40
C ALA A 21 -2.82 10.47 12.49
N ARG A 22 -2.24 11.16 13.48
CA ARG A 22 -0.78 11.17 13.72
C ARG A 22 -0.25 9.77 14.01
N ASN A 23 -0.88 9.08 14.97
CA ASN A 23 -0.49 7.73 15.37
C ASN A 23 -0.62 6.75 14.20
N GLN A 24 -1.63 6.93 13.35
CA GLN A 24 -1.82 6.09 12.17
C GLN A 24 -0.71 6.31 11.12
N LEU A 25 -0.30 7.56 10.88
CA LEU A 25 0.81 7.86 9.98
C LEU A 25 2.15 7.36 10.53
N GLU A 26 2.43 7.57 11.82
CA GLU A 26 3.63 7.04 12.48
C GLU A 26 3.68 5.51 12.36
N ALA A 27 2.58 4.82 12.71
CA ALA A 27 2.50 3.37 12.62
C ALA A 27 2.71 2.86 11.19
N TYR A 28 2.11 3.52 10.19
CA TYR A 28 2.31 3.16 8.79
C TYR A 28 3.76 3.36 8.34
N ALA A 29 4.37 4.50 8.68
CA ALA A 29 5.77 4.80 8.38
C ALA A 29 6.72 3.74 8.96
N PHE A 30 6.51 3.33 10.22
CA PHE A 30 7.30 2.25 10.84
C PHE A 30 7.07 0.89 10.17
N GLN A 31 5.83 0.54 9.82
CA GLN A 31 5.53 -0.70 9.10
C GLN A 31 6.23 -0.75 7.73
N VAL A 32 6.23 0.37 6.99
CA VAL A 32 6.90 0.47 5.70
C VAL A 32 8.42 0.34 5.88
N LYS A 33 9.00 1.00 6.87
CA LYS A 33 10.44 0.87 7.18
C LYS A 33 10.82 -0.57 7.45
N GLN A 34 10.07 -1.26 8.32
CA GLN A 34 10.31 -2.67 8.62
C GLN A 34 10.19 -3.54 7.37
N ALA A 35 9.19 -3.31 6.52
CA ALA A 35 9.03 -4.05 5.27
C ALA A 35 10.23 -3.85 4.31
N ILE A 36 10.81 -2.65 4.26
CA ILE A 36 12.02 -2.40 3.45
C ILE A 36 13.25 -3.04 4.10
N ASP A 37 13.38 -3.02 5.42
CA ASP A 37 14.49 -3.69 6.10
C ASP A 37 14.45 -5.22 5.86
N GLU A 38 13.25 -5.82 5.83
CA GLU A 38 13.06 -7.26 5.62
C GLU A 38 13.05 -7.70 4.14
N HIS A 39 12.59 -6.84 3.23
CA HIS A 39 12.37 -7.18 1.81
C HIS A 39 13.11 -6.27 0.84
N GLY A 40 13.90 -5.32 1.31
CA GLY A 40 14.63 -4.35 0.50
C GLY A 40 15.61 -5.01 -0.47
N SER A 41 16.15 -6.18 -0.14
CA SER A 41 16.98 -6.97 -1.05
C SER A 41 16.25 -7.49 -2.29
N LYS A 42 14.90 -7.50 -2.27
CA LYS A 42 14.05 -7.88 -3.41
C LYS A 42 13.59 -6.66 -4.22
N LEU A 43 13.80 -5.46 -3.70
CA LEU A 43 13.49 -4.20 -4.36
C LEU A 43 14.74 -3.71 -5.12
N GLU A 44 14.52 -2.88 -6.14
CA GLU A 44 15.61 -2.16 -6.76
C GLU A 44 16.26 -1.22 -5.73
N SER A 45 17.59 -1.15 -5.69
CA SER A 45 18.33 -0.40 -4.66
C SER A 45 17.89 1.08 -4.58
N ASP A 46 17.56 1.68 -5.72
CA ASP A 46 17.11 3.08 -5.79
C ASP A 46 15.68 3.25 -5.27
N ASP A 47 14.78 2.30 -5.55
CA ASP A 47 13.41 2.33 -5.06
C ASP A 47 13.38 2.11 -3.54
N ALA A 48 14.14 1.14 -3.01
CA ALA A 48 14.25 0.90 -1.57
C ALA A 48 14.78 2.14 -0.82
N ARG A 49 15.80 2.80 -1.38
CA ARG A 49 16.35 4.03 -0.84
C ARG A 49 15.32 5.16 -0.86
N ARG A 50 14.59 5.34 -1.95
CA ARG A 50 13.57 6.40 -2.10
C ARG A 50 12.46 6.27 -1.05
N VAL A 51 11.96 5.06 -0.80
CA VAL A 51 10.92 4.86 0.22
C VAL A 51 11.49 5.07 1.62
N THR A 52 12.72 4.62 1.88
CA THR A 52 13.40 4.86 3.16
C THR A 52 13.54 6.35 3.46
N GLU A 53 14.04 7.13 2.48
CA GLU A 53 14.17 8.59 2.59
C GLU A 53 12.80 9.26 2.83
N ALA A 54 11.76 8.84 2.12
CA ALA A 54 10.41 9.38 2.30
C ALA A 54 9.80 9.07 3.68
N VAL A 55 10.06 7.87 4.21
CA VAL A 55 9.64 7.49 5.57
C VAL A 55 10.36 8.35 6.61
N GLU A 56 11.68 8.49 6.50
CA GLU A 56 12.47 9.31 7.42
C GLU A 56 12.07 10.78 7.38
N GLU A 57 11.79 11.33 6.18
CA GLU A 57 11.27 12.68 6.03
C GLU A 57 9.91 12.83 6.70
N THR A 58 9.01 11.86 6.53
CA THR A 58 7.68 11.88 7.14
C THR A 58 7.76 11.87 8.66
N LEU A 59 8.61 11.02 9.24
CA LEU A 59 8.82 10.97 10.69
C LEU A 59 9.41 12.28 11.23
N ARG A 60 10.44 12.84 10.56
CA ARG A 60 11.00 14.15 10.93
C ARG A 60 9.97 15.27 10.83
N TRP A 61 9.12 15.23 9.82
CA TRP A 61 8.04 16.19 9.64
C TRP A 61 7.04 16.08 10.79
N LEU A 62 6.64 14.87 11.19
CA LEU A 62 5.76 14.64 12.33
C LEU A 62 6.34 15.14 13.66
N ASP A 63 7.63 14.89 13.91
CA ASP A 63 8.33 15.38 15.09
C ASP A 63 8.40 16.91 15.12
N SER A 64 8.65 17.54 13.97
CA SER A 64 8.76 19.00 13.84
C SER A 64 7.40 19.70 13.86
N ASN A 65 6.33 19.01 13.44
CA ASN A 65 4.98 19.54 13.30
C ASN A 65 4.00 18.85 14.27
N SER A 66 4.36 18.80 15.55
CA SER A 66 3.51 18.23 16.61
C SER A 66 2.13 18.89 16.77
N LEU A 67 1.99 20.11 16.25
CA LEU A 67 0.74 20.88 16.21
C LEU A 67 0.05 20.86 14.84
N ALA A 68 0.51 20.04 13.88
CA ALA A 68 -0.12 19.91 12.57
C ALA A 68 -1.60 19.57 12.70
N GLU A 69 -2.41 20.16 11.82
CA GLU A 69 -3.83 19.87 11.71
C GLU A 69 -4.07 18.51 11.07
N LYS A 70 -5.26 17.95 11.31
CA LYS A 70 -5.64 16.63 10.76
C LYS A 70 -5.46 16.57 9.24
N ASP A 71 -5.88 17.60 8.52
CA ASP A 71 -5.80 17.66 7.06
C ASP A 71 -4.34 17.64 6.55
N GLU A 72 -3.42 18.26 7.28
CA GLU A 72 -1.99 18.26 6.95
C GLU A 72 -1.38 16.87 7.16
N ILE A 73 -1.74 16.22 8.26
CA ILE A 73 -1.33 14.84 8.56
C ILE A 73 -1.86 13.88 7.48
N GLU A 74 -3.13 14.00 7.10
CA GLU A 74 -3.72 13.18 6.03
C GLU A 74 -3.09 13.45 4.66
N SER A 75 -2.67 14.69 4.38
CA SER A 75 -1.95 15.04 3.16
C SER A 75 -0.59 14.34 3.12
N LYS A 76 0.17 14.40 4.23
CA LYS A 76 1.47 13.73 4.34
C LYS A 76 1.33 12.20 4.27
N ASP A 77 0.27 11.64 4.84
CA ASP A 77 -0.06 10.21 4.71
C ASP A 77 -0.31 9.80 3.25
N LYS A 78 -1.07 10.60 2.49
CA LYS A 78 -1.30 10.34 1.05
C LYS A 78 0.00 10.42 0.24
N GLU A 79 0.87 11.38 0.54
CA GLU A 79 2.18 11.51 -0.10
C GLU A 79 3.03 10.25 0.12
N LEU A 80 3.18 9.81 1.37
CA LEU A 80 3.94 8.62 1.71
C LEU A 80 3.36 7.36 1.03
N LYS A 81 2.02 7.20 1.07
CA LYS A 81 1.32 6.08 0.41
C LYS A 81 1.53 6.09 -1.10
N SER A 82 1.51 7.25 -1.74
CA SER A 82 1.72 7.36 -3.19
C SER A 82 3.11 6.90 -3.60
N ILE A 83 4.15 7.27 -2.83
CA ILE A 83 5.52 6.82 -3.05
C ILE A 83 5.61 5.30 -2.89
N CYS A 84 5.03 4.75 -1.82
CA CYS A 84 5.00 3.30 -1.58
C CYS A 84 4.28 2.53 -2.70
N GLN A 85 3.13 3.03 -3.16
CA GLN A 85 2.36 2.43 -4.26
C GLN A 85 3.11 2.44 -5.59
N SER A 86 3.86 3.51 -5.87
CA SER A 86 4.71 3.61 -7.07
C SER A 86 5.77 2.52 -7.09
N VAL A 87 6.42 2.27 -5.96
CA VAL A 87 7.44 1.22 -5.84
C VAL A 87 6.85 -0.19 -5.92
N LEU A 88 5.70 -0.43 -5.27
CA LEU A 88 5.04 -1.73 -5.31
C LEU A 88 4.57 -2.09 -6.73
N SER A 89 4.08 -1.10 -7.48
CA SER A 89 3.64 -1.26 -8.87
C SER A 89 4.81 -1.62 -9.79
N LYS A 90 5.98 -0.98 -9.61
CA LYS A 90 7.21 -1.33 -10.32
C LYS A 90 7.68 -2.75 -9.98
N MET A 91 7.63 -3.15 -8.70
CA MET A 91 8.01 -4.50 -8.27
C MET A 91 7.19 -5.59 -8.98
N HIS A 92 5.86 -5.41 -9.09
CA HIS A 92 5.00 -6.34 -9.82
C HIS A 92 5.28 -6.37 -11.34
N GLN A 93 5.62 -5.24 -11.95
CA GLN A 93 6.02 -5.21 -13.36
C GLN A 93 7.39 -5.86 -13.60
N SER A 94 8.36 -5.66 -12.71
CA SER A 94 9.68 -6.27 -12.80
C SER A 94 9.64 -7.78 -12.57
N ALA A 95 8.72 -8.28 -11.74
CA ALA A 95 8.47 -9.71 -11.57
C ALA A 95 7.84 -10.37 -12.82
N ASN A 96 7.22 -9.58 -13.71
CA ASN A 96 6.61 -10.08 -14.95
C ASN A 96 7.48 -9.85 -16.20
N GLN A 97 8.68 -9.27 -16.04
CA GLN A 97 9.71 -9.19 -17.07
C GLN A 97 10.73 -10.33 -16.89
N GLN A 98 10.24 -11.57 -16.97
CA GLN A 98 11.08 -12.61 -17.54
C GLN A 98 11.15 -12.38 -19.07
N PRO A 99 12.34 -12.35 -19.68
CA PRO A 99 12.47 -12.37 -21.12
C PRO A 99 12.09 -13.78 -21.60
N SER A 100 10.82 -14.00 -21.90
CA SER A 100 10.42 -15.12 -22.77
C SER A 100 10.73 -14.76 -24.22
N GLY A 101 12.02 -14.58 -24.49
CA GLY A 101 12.63 -14.43 -25.79
C GLY A 101 13.65 -15.55 -26.01
N CYS A 102 13.16 -16.78 -26.13
CA CYS A 102 13.88 -17.87 -26.81
C CYS A 102 12.83 -18.65 -27.60
N GLY A 103 13.00 -18.67 -28.92
CA GLY A 103 11.95 -18.97 -29.88
C GLY A 103 11.50 -20.42 -29.97
N ASN A 104 10.32 -20.57 -30.57
CA ASN A 104 10.02 -21.70 -31.44
C ASN A 104 8.86 -21.32 -32.39
N PRO A 105 9.07 -21.12 -33.71
CA PRO A 105 8.00 -21.20 -34.69
C PRO A 105 7.70 -22.68 -34.97
N GLY A 106 7.12 -23.35 -33.97
CA GLY A 106 6.75 -24.76 -34.03
C GLY A 106 5.25 -24.93 -34.13
N SER A 107 4.72 -24.73 -35.34
CA SER A 107 3.45 -25.31 -35.75
C SER A 107 3.48 -26.83 -35.51
N ALA A 108 2.62 -27.33 -34.62
CA ALA A 108 1.99 -28.65 -34.72
C ALA A 108 1.02 -28.82 -33.56
N GLY A 109 -0.28 -28.81 -33.89
CA GLY A 109 -1.37 -28.94 -32.92
C GLY A 109 -1.36 -30.27 -32.18
N PHE A 110 -1.89 -30.22 -30.97
CA PHE A 110 -2.36 -31.40 -30.27
C PHE A 110 -3.45 -31.01 -29.28
N ASN A 111 -4.72 -31.07 -29.70
CA ASN A 111 -5.75 -31.74 -28.90
C ASN A 111 -7.06 -31.90 -29.69
N SER A 112 -7.25 -33.07 -30.29
CA SER A 112 -8.58 -33.57 -30.65
C SER A 112 -8.58 -35.06 -30.43
N SER A 113 -8.95 -35.47 -29.23
CA SER A 113 -9.74 -36.68 -28.95
C SER A 113 -9.85 -36.87 -27.44
N ASN A 114 -11.04 -37.33 -27.04
CA ASN A 114 -11.31 -38.07 -25.81
C ASN A 114 -11.89 -37.29 -24.62
N TYR A 115 -13.14 -36.84 -24.76
CA TYR A 115 -14.07 -36.78 -23.62
C TYR A 115 -14.45 -38.20 -23.16
N PRO A 116 -14.66 -38.39 -21.86
CA PRO A 116 -15.92 -38.99 -21.41
C PRO A 116 -16.69 -37.98 -20.56
N GLN A 117 -17.93 -37.73 -20.96
CA GLN A 117 -18.91 -36.96 -20.19
C GLN A 117 -19.18 -37.60 -18.82
N GLY A 118 -19.06 -36.81 -17.75
CA GLY A 118 -19.67 -37.10 -16.46
C GLY A 118 -21.13 -36.64 -16.44
N PRO A 119 -22.04 -37.34 -15.73
CA PRO A 119 -23.48 -37.11 -15.81
C PRO A 119 -23.91 -35.78 -15.19
N THR A 120 -24.82 -35.10 -15.87
CA THR A 120 -25.47 -33.85 -15.46
C THR A 120 -26.42 -34.07 -14.29
N VAL A 121 -26.31 -33.21 -13.28
CA VAL A 121 -27.28 -33.05 -12.19
C VAL A 121 -28.64 -32.64 -12.78
N GLU A 122 -29.66 -33.46 -12.55
CA GLU A 122 -31.06 -33.17 -12.82
C GLU A 122 -31.59 -32.27 -11.70
N GLU A 123 -31.99 -31.05 -12.06
CA GLU A 123 -32.67 -30.11 -11.16
C GLU A 123 -34.12 -30.57 -10.90
N VAL A 124 -34.49 -30.67 -9.62
CA VAL A 124 -35.78 -30.23 -9.03
C VAL A 124 -37.07 -30.72 -9.73
N ASP A 125 -37.68 -31.79 -9.20
CA ASP A 125 -38.97 -31.80 -8.47
C ASP A 125 -39.08 -33.07 -7.60
#